data_AF-A0A7N0VIZ9-F1
#
_entry.id   AF-A0A7N0VIZ9-F1
#
_cell.length_a   1.000
_cell.length_b   1.000
_cell.length_c   1.000
_cell.angle_alpha   90.00
_cell.angle_beta   90.00
_cell.angle_gamma   90.00
#
_symmetry.space_group_name_H-M   'P 1'
#
loop_
_entity.id
_entity.type
_entity.pdbx_description
1 polymer ?
#
loop_
_entity_poly.entity_id
_entity_poly.type
_entity_poly.pdbx_seq_one_letter_code
_entity_poly.pdbx_strand_id
1 'polypeptide(L)'
;MVKGGLLKDDDDWSRIAIKEGQKLMMMGTADEIIAPEKSTVFVEDLPEEELAVAVGHSAGLVNLGNTCYMNSTLQCLHSVPELKSALIDYSTPEGRNVDQSSNLVTSATRDLFKELDKSAKPVSPMHFWMVLRKKYPQFGQMQNHAFMQQDAEECWTQLLYTLSQTLNASSSNGSGDAVKSLFGVDLVSRVHCQDSGEESSEVESVYSLKCHISQEVNHLHEGLKHGLKSELEKNSPSLGRSALFLKESRINGLPSYLTIQFVRFFWKRESNQKAKILRKVDYPLELDIYDLCSDELRQKLDGPRKILREEARKAGLKKNKTSDSKEKDVEMTDAGSSAGDTSMALGAEGSKETQLTGVYDLVAVLTHKGRSADSGHYVAWVKQENGKWIQFDDDNPTTQREEDITKLSGGGDWHMACTRLVLSPSENDSDSFICRISSYRTS
;
A
#
# COMPACT_ATOMS: atom_id res chain seq x y z
N MET A 1 44.99 44.58 25.84
CA MET A 1 45.97 45.57 26.35
C MET A 1 47.36 45.29 25.78
N VAL A 2 48.07 46.35 25.37
CA VAL A 2 49.52 46.34 25.06
C VAL A 2 50.22 47.14 26.17
N LYS A 3 51.47 46.83 26.53
CA LYS A 3 52.22 47.58 27.57
C LYS A 3 52.22 49.08 27.22
N GLY A 4 51.37 49.86 27.89
CA GLY A 4 51.21 51.30 27.70
C GLY A 4 49.85 51.80 27.24
N GLY A 5 48.84 50.96 26.94
CA GLY A 5 47.51 51.46 26.56
C GLY A 5 46.40 50.41 26.36
N LEU A 6 45.16 50.87 26.51
CA LEU A 6 43.94 50.13 26.20
C LEU A 6 43.58 50.39 24.73
N LEU A 7 43.36 49.32 23.97
CA LEU A 7 42.93 49.34 22.57
C LEU A 7 41.42 49.12 22.54
N LYS A 8 40.68 49.96 21.80
CA LYS A 8 39.26 49.78 21.52
C LYS A 8 39.06 49.25 20.10
N ASP A 9 37.86 48.75 19.81
CA ASP A 9 37.56 48.05 18.55
C ASP A 9 37.72 48.92 17.28
N ASP A 10 37.66 50.25 17.43
CA ASP A 10 37.80 51.22 16.33
C ASP A 10 39.24 51.74 16.11
N ASP A 11 40.24 51.22 16.84
CA ASP A 11 41.61 51.70 16.76
C ASP A 11 42.37 51.17 15.52
N ASP A 12 43.08 52.07 14.85
CA ASP A 12 43.79 51.80 13.60
C ASP A 12 45.10 51.03 13.84
N TRP A 13 45.09 49.74 13.52
CA TRP A 13 46.18 48.78 13.74
C TRP A 13 47.51 49.17 13.08
N SER A 14 47.44 50.01 12.04
CA SER A 14 48.61 50.49 11.29
C SER A 14 49.53 51.42 12.10
N ARG A 15 49.02 52.08 13.15
CA ARG A 15 49.80 52.97 14.03
C ARG A 15 50.49 52.26 15.18
N ILE A 16 50.21 50.99 15.38
CA ILE A 16 50.69 50.21 16.53
C ILE A 16 51.75 49.25 16.01
N ALA A 17 53.02 49.60 16.20
CA ALA A 17 54.16 48.78 15.80
C ALA A 17 54.26 47.52 16.69
N ILE A 18 53.37 46.56 16.47
CA ILE A 18 53.40 45.24 17.12
C ILE A 18 54.56 44.46 16.50
N LYS A 19 55.48 43.98 17.33
CA LYS A 19 56.61 43.16 16.87
C LYS A 19 56.20 41.70 16.78
N GLU A 20 56.77 40.98 15.81
CA GLU A 20 56.56 39.54 15.64
C GLU A 20 56.94 38.78 16.92
N GLY A 21 56.01 38.02 17.49
CA GLY A 21 56.16 37.30 18.77
C GLY A 21 55.65 38.04 20.02
N GLN A 22 55.08 39.24 19.88
CA GLN A 22 54.54 39.99 21.02
C GLN A 22 53.21 39.42 21.53
N LYS A 23 53.16 39.04 22.81
CA LYS A 23 51.94 38.51 23.46
C LYS A 23 50.95 39.63 23.75
N LEU A 24 49.76 39.54 23.15
CA LEU A 24 48.62 40.44 23.39
C LEU A 24 47.66 39.78 24.38
N MET A 25 47.20 40.52 25.39
CA MET A 25 46.20 40.03 26.35
C MET A 25 44.83 40.61 25.99
N MET A 26 43.91 39.72 25.62
CA MET A 26 42.51 40.05 25.33
C MET A 26 41.70 39.96 26.63
N MET A 27 40.96 41.02 26.96
CA MET A 27 39.95 41.00 28.02
C MET A 27 38.62 41.26 27.36
N GLY A 28 37.73 40.27 27.39
CA GLY A 28 36.33 40.42 26.96
C GLY A 28 35.42 40.23 28.17
N THR A 29 34.45 41.12 28.34
CA THR A 29 33.25 40.85 29.14
C THR A 29 32.34 39.98 28.28
N ALA A 30 31.91 38.85 28.83
CA ALA A 30 30.92 38.00 28.18
C ALA A 30 29.57 38.70 28.28
N ASP A 31 29.10 39.31 27.18
CA ASP A 31 27.71 39.73 27.09
C ASP A 31 26.83 38.48 27.10
N GLU A 32 25.80 38.49 27.95
CA GLU A 32 24.87 37.39 28.11
C GLU A 32 24.14 37.13 26.78
N ILE A 33 24.20 35.88 26.32
CA ILE A 33 23.53 35.44 25.10
C ILE A 33 22.02 35.57 25.32
N ILE A 34 21.40 36.57 24.70
CA ILE A 34 19.94 36.72 24.71
C ILE A 34 19.34 35.56 23.92
N ALA A 35 18.64 34.67 24.63
CA ALA A 35 17.89 33.59 24.01
C ALA A 35 16.82 34.17 23.05
N PRO A 36 16.58 33.56 21.88
CA PRO A 36 15.57 34.05 20.94
C PRO A 36 14.17 34.07 21.59
N GLU A 37 13.43 35.17 21.41
CA GLU A 37 12.07 35.38 21.98
C GLU A 37 11.04 34.34 21.53
N LYS A 38 11.31 33.61 20.45
CA LYS A 38 10.50 32.46 20.03
C LYS A 38 11.29 31.20 20.33
N SER A 39 10.83 30.48 21.35
CA SER A 39 11.28 29.11 21.62
C SER A 39 11.16 28.29 20.35
N THR A 40 12.17 27.49 20.03
CA THR A 40 12.07 26.47 19.00
C THR A 40 10.95 25.52 19.42
N VAL A 41 9.78 25.64 18.79
CA VAL A 41 8.68 24.70 18.97
C VAL A 41 9.11 23.42 18.27
N PHE A 42 9.40 22.39 19.05
CA PHE A 42 9.69 21.07 18.50
C PHE A 42 8.38 20.43 18.07
N VAL A 43 8.46 19.46 17.14
CA VAL A 43 7.26 18.77 16.66
C VAL A 43 6.53 18.11 17.85
N GLU A 44 7.26 17.67 18.87
CA GLU A 44 6.73 17.10 20.10
C GLU A 44 5.91 18.07 20.98
N ASP A 45 6.00 19.39 20.76
CA ASP A 45 5.31 20.42 21.56
C ASP A 45 3.98 20.91 20.93
N LEU A 46 3.60 20.39 19.75
CA LEU A 46 2.31 20.71 19.12
C LEU A 46 1.15 19.98 19.84
N PRO A 47 -0.07 20.56 19.86
CA PRO A 47 -1.25 19.86 20.38
C PRO A 47 -1.47 18.52 19.64
N GLU A 48 -1.94 17.50 20.35
CA GLU A 48 -2.02 16.10 19.88
C GLU A 48 -2.75 15.96 18.52
N GLU A 49 -3.73 16.81 18.25
CA GLU A 49 -4.50 16.85 17.00
C GLU A 49 -3.67 17.39 15.83
N GLU A 50 -2.83 18.41 16.06
CA GLU A 50 -1.92 18.97 15.05
C GLU A 50 -0.72 18.06 14.83
N LEU A 51 -0.31 17.25 15.82
CA LEU A 51 0.70 16.20 15.67
C LEU A 51 0.23 15.05 14.77
N ALA A 52 -1.01 14.59 14.96
CA ALA A 52 -1.61 13.57 14.11
C ALA A 52 -1.72 14.04 12.66
N VAL A 53 -2.14 15.30 12.46
CA VAL A 53 -2.26 15.94 11.14
C VAL A 53 -0.89 16.29 10.52
N ALA A 54 0.06 16.80 11.29
CA ALA A 54 1.37 17.25 10.80
C ALA A 54 2.30 16.08 10.43
N VAL A 55 2.13 14.92 11.07
CA VAL A 55 3.00 13.77 10.83
C VAL A 55 2.31 12.65 10.04
N GLY A 56 0.98 12.70 9.91
CA GLY A 56 0.22 11.68 9.19
C GLY A 56 0.31 10.31 9.85
N HIS A 57 0.46 10.27 11.18
CA HIS A 57 0.46 9.02 11.92
C HIS A 57 -0.97 8.62 12.24
N SER A 58 -1.43 7.48 11.74
CA SER A 58 -2.56 6.78 12.34
C SER A 58 -2.12 6.11 13.65
N ALA A 59 -3.04 5.99 14.60
CA ALA A 59 -2.78 5.29 15.85
C ALA A 59 -2.38 3.82 15.63
N GLY A 60 -1.53 3.31 16.52
CA GLY A 60 -1.29 1.87 16.67
C GLY A 60 -2.51 1.13 17.24
N LEU A 61 -2.46 -0.20 17.22
CA LEU A 61 -3.48 -1.07 17.82
C LEU A 61 -2.89 -1.89 18.96
N VAL A 62 -3.52 -1.81 20.13
CA VAL A 62 -3.07 -2.56 21.32
C VAL A 62 -3.24 -4.06 21.08
N ASN A 63 -2.18 -4.83 21.37
CA ASN A 63 -2.23 -6.29 21.28
C ASN A 63 -2.98 -6.88 22.48
N LEU A 64 -4.06 -7.61 22.22
CA LEU A 64 -4.91 -8.28 23.21
C LEU A 64 -4.49 -9.74 23.50
N GLY A 65 -3.24 -10.08 23.15
CA GLY A 65 -2.67 -11.41 23.30
C GLY A 65 -2.76 -12.22 22.00
N ASN A 66 -1.63 -12.35 21.30
CA ASN A 66 -1.53 -13.04 20.00
C ASN A 66 -2.50 -12.50 18.91
N THR A 67 -2.88 -11.22 19.01
CA THR A 67 -3.81 -10.56 18.07
C THR A 67 -3.13 -9.73 16.98
N CYS A 68 -1.80 -9.77 16.87
CA CYS A 68 -1.05 -9.01 15.87
C CYS A 68 -1.44 -9.33 14.41
N TYR A 69 -1.92 -10.56 14.13
CA TYR A 69 -2.47 -10.94 12.82
C TYR A 69 -3.69 -10.09 12.43
N MET A 70 -4.54 -9.76 13.42
CA MET A 70 -5.74 -8.95 13.26
C MET A 70 -5.36 -7.47 13.14
N ASN A 71 -4.48 -7.00 14.03
CA ASN A 71 -4.01 -5.62 14.03
C ASN A 71 -3.37 -5.24 12.69
N SER A 72 -2.43 -6.06 12.20
CA SER A 72 -1.79 -5.84 10.91
C SER A 72 -2.77 -5.91 9.72
N THR A 73 -3.74 -6.82 9.74
CA THR A 73 -4.80 -6.91 8.72
C THR A 73 -5.65 -5.63 8.68
N LEU A 74 -6.07 -5.14 9.85
CA LEU A 74 -6.88 -3.93 9.97
C LEU A 74 -6.13 -2.68 9.52
N GLN A 75 -4.85 -2.54 9.90
CA GLN A 75 -4.02 -1.42 9.46
C GLN A 75 -3.82 -1.41 7.93
N CYS A 76 -3.62 -2.59 7.32
CA CYS A 76 -3.57 -2.69 5.86
C CYS A 76 -4.90 -2.32 5.18
N LEU A 77 -6.06 -2.70 5.74
CA LEU A 77 -7.36 -2.33 5.19
C LEU A 77 -7.70 -0.85 5.43
N HIS A 78 -7.25 -0.28 6.55
CA HIS A 78 -7.40 1.14 6.89
C HIS A 78 -6.71 2.06 5.88
N SER A 79 -5.64 1.56 5.25
CA SER A 79 -4.91 2.28 4.18
C SER A 79 -5.71 2.52 2.90
N VAL A 80 -6.93 1.97 2.77
CA VAL A 80 -7.78 2.08 1.58
C VAL A 80 -8.90 3.11 1.82
N PRO A 81 -8.79 4.37 1.34
CA PRO A 81 -9.73 5.44 1.67
C PRO A 81 -11.16 5.21 1.15
N GLU A 82 -11.30 4.58 -0.01
CA GLU A 82 -12.59 4.28 -0.63
C GLU A 82 -13.34 3.20 0.17
N LEU A 83 -12.61 2.26 0.77
CA LEU A 83 -13.19 1.29 1.70
C LEU A 83 -13.65 1.98 2.98
N LYS A 84 -12.88 2.93 3.51
CA LYS A 84 -13.29 3.74 4.68
C LYS A 84 -14.56 4.53 4.39
N SER A 85 -14.63 5.16 3.22
CA SER A 85 -15.80 5.93 2.77
C SER A 85 -17.04 5.02 2.69
N ALA A 86 -16.92 3.86 2.05
CA ALA A 86 -18.00 2.87 1.98
C ALA A 86 -18.46 2.37 3.36
N LEU A 87 -17.53 2.23 4.32
CA LEU A 87 -17.84 1.87 5.70
C LEU A 87 -18.55 3.01 6.47
N ILE A 88 -18.18 4.26 6.22
CA ILE A 88 -18.79 5.43 6.87
C ILE A 88 -20.25 5.59 6.41
N ASP A 89 -20.50 5.42 5.12
CA ASP A 89 -21.83 5.50 4.51
C ASP A 89 -22.72 4.30 4.88
N TYR A 90 -22.13 3.22 5.39
CA TYR A 90 -22.85 2.05 5.84
C TYR A 90 -23.68 2.36 7.10
N SER A 91 -25.01 2.34 6.91
CA SER A 91 -25.99 2.32 7.99
C SER A 91 -26.58 0.91 8.10
N THR A 92 -26.71 0.40 9.33
CA THR A 92 -27.25 -0.94 9.59
C THR A 92 -28.70 -1.02 9.08
N PRO A 93 -28.99 -1.80 8.03
CA PRO A 93 -30.34 -1.86 7.51
C PRO A 93 -31.22 -2.72 8.42
N GLU A 94 -32.25 -2.12 9.01
CA GLU A 94 -33.33 -2.86 9.67
C GLU A 94 -34.12 -3.64 8.60
N GLY A 95 -34.14 -4.98 8.68
CA GLY A 95 -35.01 -5.83 7.86
C GLY A 95 -34.46 -6.38 6.54
N ARG A 96 -33.14 -6.39 6.30
CA ARG A 96 -32.52 -7.09 5.14
C ARG A 96 -31.99 -8.49 5.51
N ASN A 97 -31.98 -9.40 4.53
CA ASN A 97 -31.57 -10.82 4.60
C ASN A 97 -30.07 -11.09 4.93
N VAL A 98 -29.38 -10.15 5.58
CA VAL A 98 -27.97 -10.33 5.97
C VAL A 98 -27.90 -10.71 7.44
N ASP A 99 -27.07 -11.69 7.76
CA ASP A 99 -26.84 -12.15 9.14
C ASP A 99 -26.49 -10.96 10.06
N GLN A 100 -27.20 -10.87 11.18
CA GLN A 100 -26.98 -9.86 12.21
C GLN A 100 -25.51 -9.84 12.67
N SER A 101 -24.85 -11.00 12.71
CA SER A 101 -23.43 -11.09 13.08
C SER A 101 -22.51 -10.35 12.09
N SER A 102 -22.81 -10.42 10.79
CA SER A 102 -22.06 -9.73 9.73
C SER A 102 -22.20 -8.21 9.83
N ASN A 103 -23.41 -7.72 10.11
CA ASN A 103 -23.68 -6.30 10.30
C ASN A 103 -22.93 -5.75 11.52
N LEU A 104 -22.85 -6.55 12.60
CA LEU A 104 -22.08 -6.19 13.79
C LEU A 104 -20.58 -6.11 13.49
N VAL A 105 -20.01 -7.08 12.77
CA VAL A 105 -18.59 -7.03 12.38
C VAL A 105 -18.31 -5.79 11.55
N THR A 106 -19.15 -5.50 10.55
CA THR A 106 -18.99 -4.32 9.67
C THR A 106 -19.08 -3.01 10.44
N SER A 107 -20.05 -2.90 11.36
CA SER A 107 -20.21 -1.72 12.21
C SER A 107 -19.02 -1.54 13.16
N ALA A 108 -18.52 -2.63 13.75
CA ALA A 108 -17.35 -2.60 14.61
C ALA A 108 -16.08 -2.21 13.83
N THR A 109 -15.91 -2.66 12.58
CA THR A 109 -14.82 -2.22 11.69
C THR A 109 -14.90 -0.72 11.42
N ARG A 110 -16.09 -0.23 11.07
CA ARG A 110 -16.34 1.21 10.82
C ARG A 110 -15.98 2.05 12.05
N ASP A 111 -16.47 1.65 13.21
CA ASP A 111 -16.28 2.42 14.44
C ASP A 111 -14.81 2.41 14.88
N LEU A 112 -14.12 1.27 14.72
CA LEU A 112 -12.68 1.18 14.95
C LEU A 112 -11.87 2.08 14.00
N PHE A 113 -12.22 2.11 12.71
CA PHE A 113 -11.54 2.99 11.74
C PHE A 113 -11.75 4.47 12.07
N LYS A 114 -12.96 4.85 12.52
CA LYS A 114 -13.23 6.21 13.00
C LYS A 114 -12.43 6.56 14.24
N GLU A 115 -12.19 5.61 15.14
CA GLU A 115 -11.37 5.81 16.33
C GLU A 115 -9.88 5.96 15.97
N LEU A 116 -9.38 5.14 15.03
CA LEU A 116 -8.02 5.22 14.50
C LEU A 116 -7.72 6.54 13.78
N ASP A 117 -8.69 7.09 13.05
CA ASP A 117 -8.54 8.37 12.35
C ASP A 117 -8.53 9.57 13.33
N LYS A 118 -9.11 9.42 14.54
CA LYS A 118 -9.21 10.51 15.54
C LYS A 118 -8.15 10.45 16.63
N SER A 119 -7.67 9.25 16.96
CA SER A 119 -6.75 9.06 18.07
C SER A 119 -5.31 9.16 17.58
N ALA A 120 -4.48 9.89 18.33
CA ALA A 120 -3.02 9.81 18.23
C ALA A 120 -2.45 8.66 19.09
N LYS A 121 -3.22 8.18 20.08
CA LYS A 121 -2.82 7.14 21.04
C LYS A 121 -3.26 5.76 20.55
N PRO A 122 -2.54 4.68 20.93
CA PRO A 122 -2.91 3.33 20.53
C PRO A 122 -4.34 2.97 20.93
N VAL A 123 -5.11 2.48 19.95
CA VAL A 123 -6.52 2.11 20.13
C VAL A 123 -6.63 0.65 20.51
N SER A 124 -7.52 0.30 21.43
CA SER A 124 -7.76 -1.08 21.83
C SER A 124 -8.92 -1.69 21.04
N PRO A 125 -8.68 -2.66 20.13
CA PRO A 125 -9.72 -3.23 19.26
C PRO A 125 -10.60 -4.27 19.96
N MET A 126 -10.90 -4.08 21.25
CA MET A 126 -11.58 -5.08 22.09
C MET A 126 -13.00 -5.36 21.60
N HIS A 127 -13.78 -4.32 21.26
CA HIS A 127 -15.13 -4.49 20.74
C HIS A 127 -15.14 -5.26 19.42
N PHE A 128 -14.30 -4.85 18.46
CA PHE A 128 -14.14 -5.53 17.18
C PHE A 128 -13.76 -7.01 17.36
N TRP A 129 -12.77 -7.28 18.20
CA TRP A 129 -12.29 -8.64 18.44
C TRP A 129 -13.35 -9.55 19.07
N MET A 130 -14.15 -9.03 20.02
CA MET A 130 -15.27 -9.78 20.62
C MET A 130 -16.32 -10.16 19.57
N VAL A 131 -16.67 -9.24 18.68
CA VAL A 131 -17.65 -9.47 17.61
C VAL A 131 -17.10 -10.43 16.55
N LEU A 132 -15.82 -10.28 16.18
CA LEU A 132 -15.14 -11.16 15.23
C LEU A 132 -15.16 -12.62 15.71
N ARG A 133 -14.81 -12.86 16.98
CA ARG A 133 -14.82 -14.20 17.58
C ARG A 133 -16.21 -14.82 17.71
N LYS A 134 -17.24 -13.99 17.89
CA LYS A 134 -18.63 -14.46 17.92
C LYS A 134 -19.07 -15.01 16.56
N LYS A 135 -18.67 -14.34 15.47
CA LYS A 135 -18.97 -14.78 14.11
C LYS A 135 -18.06 -15.92 13.64
N TYR A 136 -16.79 -15.85 14.00
CA TYR A 136 -15.74 -16.76 13.58
C TYR A 136 -15.06 -17.39 14.81
N PRO A 137 -15.62 -18.49 15.35
CA PRO A 137 -15.12 -19.13 16.57
C PRO A 137 -13.67 -19.61 16.48
N GLN A 138 -13.12 -19.81 15.27
CA GLN A 138 -11.72 -20.18 15.09
C GLN A 138 -10.74 -19.15 15.69
N PHE A 139 -11.10 -17.86 15.64
CA PHE A 139 -10.28 -16.79 16.22
C PHE A 139 -10.35 -16.73 17.76
N GLY A 140 -11.23 -17.54 18.37
CA GLY A 140 -11.38 -17.68 19.81
C GLY A 140 -10.73 -18.93 20.41
N GLN A 141 -10.00 -19.71 19.61
CA GLN A 141 -9.33 -20.93 20.09
C GLN A 141 -8.25 -20.59 21.14
N MET A 142 -8.18 -21.42 22.18
CA MET A 142 -7.25 -21.24 23.29
C MET A 142 -6.30 -22.44 23.39
N GLN A 143 -5.03 -22.16 23.65
CA GLN A 143 -4.01 -23.14 23.96
C GLN A 143 -3.33 -22.73 25.26
N ASN A 144 -3.24 -23.65 26.22
CA ASN A 144 -2.62 -23.40 27.53
C ASN A 144 -3.16 -22.15 28.26
N HIS A 145 -4.47 -21.94 28.22
CA HIS A 145 -5.15 -20.77 28.82
C HIS A 145 -4.84 -19.40 28.18
N ALA A 146 -4.12 -19.37 27.05
CA ALA A 146 -3.90 -18.18 26.23
C ALA A 146 -4.60 -18.32 24.87
N PHE A 147 -4.94 -17.20 24.23
CA PHE A 147 -5.48 -17.24 22.87
C PHE A 147 -4.41 -17.67 21.87
N MET A 148 -4.79 -18.54 20.94
CA MET A 148 -3.89 -18.98 19.87
C MET A 148 -3.69 -17.88 18.84
N GLN A 149 -2.47 -17.78 18.32
CA GLN A 149 -2.22 -16.98 17.13
C GLN A 149 -2.88 -17.63 15.92
N GLN A 150 -3.44 -16.81 15.03
CA GLN A 150 -4.16 -17.26 13.85
C GLN A 150 -3.53 -16.69 12.59
N ASP A 151 -3.97 -17.17 11.42
CA ASP A 151 -3.44 -16.73 10.14
C ASP A 151 -4.03 -15.36 9.75
N ALA A 152 -3.16 -14.39 9.44
CA ALA A 152 -3.58 -13.08 8.96
C ALA A 152 -4.28 -13.18 7.59
N GLU A 153 -3.97 -14.22 6.81
CA GLU A 153 -4.63 -14.49 5.55
C GLU A 153 -6.09 -14.87 5.74
N GLU A 154 -6.36 -15.77 6.69
CA GLU A 154 -7.72 -16.17 7.02
C GLU A 154 -8.52 -14.98 7.56
N CYS A 155 -7.92 -14.17 8.44
CA CYS A 155 -8.54 -12.96 8.96
C CYS A 155 -8.93 -11.99 7.84
N TRP A 156 -8.01 -11.72 6.90
CA TRP A 156 -8.26 -10.87 5.73
C TRP A 156 -9.40 -11.39 4.86
N THR A 157 -9.37 -12.67 4.51
CA THR A 157 -10.36 -13.29 3.62
C THR A 157 -11.75 -13.32 4.26
N GLN A 158 -11.84 -13.64 5.55
CA GLN A 158 -13.11 -13.64 6.28
C GLN A 158 -13.68 -12.23 6.46
N LEU A 159 -12.81 -11.24 6.70
CA LEU A 159 -13.22 -9.85 6.83
C LEU A 159 -13.73 -9.31 5.49
N LEU A 160 -12.99 -9.48 4.39
CA LEU A 160 -13.44 -9.08 3.05
C LEU A 160 -14.74 -9.78 2.64
N TYR A 161 -14.89 -11.07 2.93
CA TYR A 161 -16.13 -11.81 2.65
C TYR A 161 -17.32 -11.29 3.45
N THR A 162 -17.09 -10.85 4.70
CA THR A 162 -18.13 -10.22 5.51
C THR A 162 -18.52 -8.86 4.95
N LEU A 163 -17.52 -8.05 4.60
CA LEU A 163 -17.71 -6.70 4.06
C LEU A 163 -18.40 -6.72 2.70
N SER A 164 -18.09 -7.68 1.82
CA SER A 164 -18.77 -7.80 0.53
C SER A 164 -20.26 -8.06 0.73
N GLN A 165 -20.63 -9.02 1.59
CA GLN A 165 -22.04 -9.30 1.86
C GLN A 165 -22.82 -8.10 2.41
N THR A 166 -22.23 -7.35 3.35
CA THR A 166 -22.92 -6.25 4.03
C THR A 166 -22.97 -4.98 3.19
N LEU A 167 -21.87 -4.62 2.53
CA LEU A 167 -21.80 -3.43 1.67
C LEU A 167 -22.60 -3.61 0.37
N ASN A 168 -22.72 -4.85 -0.14
CA ASN A 168 -23.62 -5.17 -1.25
C ASN A 168 -25.08 -4.94 -0.88
N ALA A 169 -25.45 -5.41 0.31
CA ALA A 169 -26.81 -5.33 0.77
C ALA A 169 -27.27 -3.90 1.02
N SER A 170 -26.36 -2.93 1.19
CA SER A 170 -26.69 -1.50 1.39
C SER A 170 -27.04 -0.78 0.09
N SER A 171 -26.46 -1.19 -1.04
CA SER A 171 -26.68 -0.58 -2.37
C SER A 171 -28.01 -1.02 -2.98
N SER A 172 -29.08 -0.26 -2.75
CA SER A 172 -30.43 -0.56 -3.28
C SER A 172 -30.62 -0.28 -4.78
N ASN A 173 -29.60 0.26 -5.48
CA ASN A 173 -29.74 0.78 -6.84
C ASN A 173 -28.94 0.02 -7.92
N GLY A 174 -28.60 -1.26 -7.72
CA GLY A 174 -27.89 -2.04 -8.75
C GLY A 174 -26.48 -1.54 -9.09
N SER A 175 -25.97 -0.54 -8.35
CA SER A 175 -24.54 -0.23 -8.32
C SER A 175 -23.84 -1.44 -7.72
N GLY A 176 -22.92 -2.02 -8.50
CA GLY A 176 -22.27 -3.28 -8.19
C GLY A 176 -21.61 -3.35 -6.81
N ASP A 177 -21.22 -4.56 -6.44
CA ASP A 177 -20.58 -4.86 -5.17
C ASP A 177 -19.38 -3.94 -4.92
N ALA A 178 -19.44 -3.11 -3.87
CA ALA A 178 -18.42 -2.12 -3.56
C ALA A 178 -17.07 -2.77 -3.23
N VAL A 179 -17.08 -3.95 -2.62
CA VAL A 179 -15.86 -4.71 -2.35
C VAL A 179 -15.35 -5.37 -3.62
N LYS A 180 -16.24 -5.80 -4.52
CA LYS A 180 -15.87 -6.32 -5.84
C LYS A 180 -15.30 -5.24 -6.76
N SER A 181 -15.83 -4.02 -6.74
CA SER A 181 -15.24 -2.91 -7.53
C SER A 181 -13.87 -2.48 -6.98
N LEU A 182 -13.70 -2.54 -5.66
CA LEU A 182 -12.43 -2.17 -5.02
C LEU A 182 -11.37 -3.26 -5.15
N PHE A 183 -11.68 -4.53 -4.90
CA PHE A 183 -10.68 -5.62 -4.80
C PHE A 183 -10.90 -6.78 -5.77
N GLY A 184 -12.01 -6.79 -6.52
CA GLY A 184 -12.36 -7.87 -7.42
C GLY A 184 -11.52 -7.87 -8.69
N VAL A 185 -10.81 -8.97 -8.93
CA VAL A 185 -10.08 -9.27 -10.15
C VAL A 185 -10.90 -10.27 -10.95
N ASP A 186 -11.22 -9.93 -12.19
CA ASP A 186 -11.87 -10.88 -13.10
C ASP A 186 -10.82 -11.64 -13.89
N LEU A 187 -10.86 -12.97 -13.83
CA LEU A 187 -9.97 -13.89 -14.51
C LEU A 187 -10.74 -14.66 -15.58
N VAL A 188 -10.14 -14.77 -16.76
CA VAL A 188 -10.58 -15.68 -17.82
C VAL A 188 -9.61 -16.85 -17.85
N SER A 189 -10.13 -18.03 -17.58
CA SER A 189 -9.36 -19.26 -17.46
C SER A 189 -9.64 -20.19 -18.62
N ARG A 190 -8.58 -20.58 -19.31
CA ARG A 190 -8.61 -21.61 -20.34
C ARG A 190 -8.20 -22.93 -19.72
N VAL A 191 -9.11 -23.90 -19.72
CA VAL A 191 -8.88 -25.25 -19.18
C VAL A 191 -8.75 -26.19 -20.37
N HIS A 192 -7.58 -26.83 -20.51
CA HIS A 192 -7.34 -27.77 -21.60
C HIS A 192 -6.86 -29.13 -21.08
N CYS A 193 -7.40 -30.21 -21.64
CA CYS A 193 -6.93 -31.57 -21.36
C CYS A 193 -5.77 -31.92 -22.29
N GLN A 194 -4.66 -32.41 -21.75
CA GLN A 194 -3.53 -32.87 -22.58
C GLN A 194 -3.86 -34.16 -23.35
N ASP A 195 -4.65 -35.05 -22.74
CA ASP A 195 -4.93 -36.38 -23.28
C ASP A 195 -6.08 -36.42 -24.31
N SER A 196 -7.13 -35.63 -24.09
CA SER A 196 -8.34 -35.63 -24.95
C SER A 196 -8.45 -34.46 -25.90
N GLY A 197 -7.63 -33.41 -25.72
CA GLY A 197 -7.73 -32.17 -26.50
C GLY A 197 -8.99 -31.34 -26.22
N GLU A 198 -9.75 -31.68 -25.17
CA GLU A 198 -10.89 -30.88 -24.71
C GLU A 198 -10.42 -29.50 -24.22
N GLU A 199 -11.12 -28.44 -24.64
CA GLU A 199 -10.86 -27.07 -24.21
C GLU A 199 -12.15 -26.42 -23.73
N SER A 200 -12.11 -25.79 -22.56
CA SER A 200 -13.19 -24.97 -22.03
C SER A 200 -12.67 -23.62 -21.54
N SER A 201 -13.53 -22.60 -21.61
CA SER A 201 -13.26 -21.28 -21.04
C SER A 201 -14.19 -21.03 -19.85
N GLU A 202 -13.62 -20.67 -18.71
CA GLU A 202 -14.33 -20.33 -17.48
C GLU A 202 -13.99 -18.89 -17.08
N VAL A 203 -14.98 -18.11 -16.63
CA VAL A 203 -14.75 -16.76 -16.09
C VAL A 203 -14.99 -16.81 -14.59
N GLU A 204 -14.01 -16.35 -13.80
CA GLU A 204 -14.07 -16.33 -12.34
C GLU A 204 -13.66 -14.96 -11.80
N SER A 205 -14.29 -14.52 -10.72
CA SER A 205 -13.87 -13.31 -9.99
C SER A 205 -13.19 -13.71 -8.69
N VAL A 206 -11.99 -13.19 -8.43
CA VAL A 206 -11.21 -13.43 -7.20
C VAL A 206 -10.86 -12.11 -6.52
N TYR A 207 -10.71 -12.11 -5.19
CA TYR A 207 -10.36 -10.90 -4.43
C TYR A 207 -8.86 -10.73 -4.16
N SER A 208 -8.06 -11.76 -4.46
CA SER A 208 -6.61 -11.76 -4.27
C SER A 208 -5.94 -12.65 -5.30
N LEU A 209 -4.84 -12.16 -5.89
CA LEU A 209 -3.95 -12.97 -6.70
C LEU A 209 -3.01 -13.78 -5.80
N LYS A 210 -2.77 -15.03 -6.16
CA LYS A 210 -1.87 -15.91 -5.41
C LYS A 210 -0.51 -15.92 -6.08
N CYS A 211 0.53 -15.57 -5.33
CA CYS A 211 1.92 -15.75 -5.74
C CYS A 211 2.42 -17.09 -5.19
N HIS A 212 2.54 -18.08 -6.07
CA HIS A 212 3.11 -19.38 -5.72
C HIS A 212 4.64 -19.31 -5.75
N ILE A 213 5.27 -19.70 -4.64
CA ILE A 213 6.72 -19.62 -4.48
C ILE A 213 7.30 -21.01 -4.64
N SER A 214 7.88 -21.28 -5.80
CA SER A 214 8.64 -22.49 -6.10
C SER A 214 10.14 -22.26 -5.94
N GLN A 215 10.95 -23.31 -6.08
CA GLN A 215 12.41 -23.20 -5.99
C GLN A 215 13.03 -22.31 -7.10
N GLU A 216 12.31 -22.15 -8.21
CA GLU A 216 12.74 -21.37 -9.38
C GLU A 216 12.34 -19.90 -9.31
N VAL A 217 11.40 -19.55 -8.41
CA VAL A 217 10.84 -18.20 -8.31
C VAL A 217 11.75 -17.31 -7.44
N ASN A 218 12.26 -16.24 -8.04
CA ASN A 218 13.01 -15.19 -7.32
C ASN A 218 12.29 -13.85 -7.33
N HIS A 219 11.45 -13.61 -8.34
CA HIS A 219 10.72 -12.37 -8.50
C HIS A 219 9.20 -12.59 -8.40
N LEU A 220 8.48 -11.60 -7.88
CA LEU A 220 7.02 -11.62 -7.74
C LEU A 220 6.34 -11.94 -9.08
N HIS A 221 6.81 -11.36 -10.17
CA HIS A 221 6.21 -11.54 -11.50
C HIS A 221 6.22 -13.01 -11.95
N GLU A 222 7.28 -13.76 -11.66
CA GLU A 222 7.35 -15.20 -11.92
C GLU A 222 6.36 -15.97 -11.04
N GLY A 223 6.31 -15.64 -9.74
CA GLY A 223 5.39 -16.28 -8.80
C GLY A 223 3.92 -16.04 -9.12
N LEU A 224 3.57 -14.88 -9.70
CA LEU A 224 2.23 -14.60 -10.22
C LEU A 224 1.93 -15.41 -11.48
N LYS A 225 2.89 -15.57 -12.40
CA LYS A 225 2.73 -16.46 -13.58
C LYS A 225 2.48 -17.90 -13.17
N HIS A 226 3.20 -18.41 -12.17
CA HIS A 226 2.92 -19.72 -11.57
C HIS A 226 1.57 -19.73 -10.84
N GLY A 227 1.19 -18.63 -10.20
CA GLY A 227 -0.12 -18.38 -9.59
C GLY A 227 -1.31 -18.58 -10.52
N LEU A 228 -1.17 -18.13 -11.76
CA LEU A 228 -2.22 -18.15 -12.78
C LEU A 228 -2.33 -19.49 -13.51
N LYS A 229 -1.35 -20.39 -13.34
CA LYS A 229 -1.35 -21.73 -13.89
C LYS A 229 -1.69 -22.73 -12.78
N SER A 230 -2.67 -23.59 -13.02
CA SER A 230 -3.03 -24.64 -12.06
C SER A 230 -3.34 -25.94 -12.77
N GLU A 231 -2.99 -27.05 -12.14
CA GLU A 231 -3.30 -28.39 -12.62
C GLU A 231 -4.53 -28.91 -11.90
N LEU A 232 -5.48 -29.48 -12.63
CA LEU A 232 -6.75 -29.98 -12.13
C LEU A 232 -6.95 -31.42 -12.59
N GLU A 233 -7.25 -32.31 -11.65
CA GLU A 233 -7.73 -33.65 -11.98
C GLU A 233 -9.25 -33.62 -12.10
N LYS A 234 -9.76 -33.80 -13.33
CA LYS A 234 -11.20 -33.89 -13.60
C LYS A 234 -11.49 -35.18 -14.38
N ASN A 235 -12.70 -35.72 -14.21
CA ASN A 235 -13.16 -36.84 -15.02
C ASN A 235 -13.48 -36.33 -16.43
N SER A 236 -12.74 -36.80 -17.44
CA SER A 236 -13.00 -36.45 -18.84
C SER A 236 -14.21 -37.23 -19.35
N PRO A 237 -15.27 -36.56 -19.82
CA PRO A 237 -16.42 -37.22 -20.43
C PRO A 237 -16.02 -38.03 -21.67
N SER A 238 -15.01 -37.57 -22.42
CA SER A 238 -14.55 -38.22 -23.64
C SER A 238 -13.69 -39.47 -23.38
N LEU A 239 -12.87 -39.48 -22.33
CA LEU A 239 -12.01 -40.61 -21.98
C LEU A 239 -12.65 -41.57 -20.97
N GLY A 240 -13.73 -41.16 -20.29
CA GLY A 240 -14.40 -41.95 -19.26
C GLY A 240 -13.53 -42.24 -18.03
N ARG A 241 -12.47 -41.45 -17.82
CA ARG A 241 -11.51 -41.58 -16.71
C ARG A 241 -11.05 -40.21 -16.23
N SER A 242 -10.51 -40.16 -15.01
CA SER A 242 -9.79 -38.98 -14.52
C SER A 242 -8.58 -38.68 -15.40
N ALA A 243 -8.50 -37.44 -15.87
CA ALA A 243 -7.41 -36.91 -16.68
C ALA A 243 -6.91 -35.60 -16.07
N LEU A 244 -5.68 -35.24 -16.43
CA LEU A 244 -5.05 -33.99 -16.01
C LEU A 244 -5.44 -32.88 -16.97
N PHE A 245 -6.08 -31.84 -16.43
CA PHE A 245 -6.44 -30.61 -17.11
C PHE A 245 -5.51 -29.50 -16.64
N LEU A 246 -4.93 -28.77 -17.59
CA LEU A 246 -4.16 -27.57 -17.33
C LEU A 246 -5.09 -26.35 -17.44
N LYS A 247 -5.16 -25.58 -16.37
CA LYS A 247 -5.89 -24.30 -16.31
C LYS A 247 -4.88 -23.16 -16.39
N GLU A 248 -4.96 -22.37 -17.45
CA GLU A 248 -4.20 -21.12 -17.60
C GLU A 248 -5.13 -19.92 -17.50
N SER A 249 -4.87 -19.05 -16.53
CA SER A 249 -5.71 -17.90 -16.22
C SER A 249 -5.07 -16.60 -16.72
N ARG A 250 -5.88 -15.69 -17.26
CA ARG A 250 -5.48 -14.34 -17.69
C ARG A 250 -6.38 -13.30 -17.03
N ILE A 251 -5.82 -12.16 -16.68
CA ILE A 251 -6.58 -11.09 -16.02
C ILE A 251 -7.39 -10.33 -17.07
N ASN A 252 -8.71 -10.28 -16.91
CA ASN A 252 -9.63 -9.61 -17.83
C ASN A 252 -10.22 -8.31 -17.27
N GLY A 253 -10.35 -8.23 -15.94
CA GLY A 253 -10.82 -7.03 -15.24
C GLY A 253 -9.89 -6.69 -14.08
N LEU A 254 -9.56 -5.41 -13.95
CA LEU A 254 -8.63 -4.90 -12.96
C LEU A 254 -9.37 -4.21 -11.81
N PRO A 255 -9.01 -4.52 -10.55
CA PRO A 255 -9.56 -3.83 -9.39
C PRO A 255 -8.93 -2.45 -9.21
N SER A 256 -9.61 -1.60 -8.45
CA SER A 256 -8.98 -0.36 -7.96
C SER A 256 -7.79 -0.68 -7.07
N TYR A 257 -7.91 -1.66 -6.17
CA TYR A 257 -6.86 -2.12 -5.29
C TYR A 257 -6.52 -3.57 -5.58
N LEU A 258 -5.28 -3.80 -6.02
CA LEU A 258 -4.78 -5.15 -6.26
C LEU A 258 -4.22 -5.73 -4.96
N THR A 259 -4.70 -6.91 -4.57
CA THR A 259 -4.12 -7.64 -3.43
C THR A 259 -3.41 -8.89 -3.90
N ILE A 260 -2.20 -9.09 -3.40
CA ILE A 260 -1.36 -10.23 -3.75
C ILE A 260 -1.02 -10.99 -2.48
N GLN A 261 -1.34 -12.28 -2.44
CA GLN A 261 -1.05 -13.20 -1.36
C GLN A 261 0.18 -14.03 -1.73
N PHE A 262 1.25 -13.94 -0.93
CA PHE A 262 2.37 -14.87 -1.03
C PHE A 262 2.01 -16.18 -0.32
N VAL A 263 1.90 -17.27 -1.09
CA VAL A 263 1.55 -18.60 -0.56
C VAL A 263 2.80 -19.24 0.06
N ARG A 264 3.22 -18.73 1.23
CA ARG A 264 4.41 -19.18 1.96
C ARG A 264 4.15 -20.34 2.90
N PHE A 265 2.91 -20.53 3.33
CA PHE A 265 2.57 -21.57 4.28
C PHE A 265 2.03 -22.79 3.53
N PHE A 266 2.62 -23.95 3.79
CA PHE A 266 2.19 -25.21 3.20
C PHE A 266 2.32 -26.34 4.20
N TRP A 267 1.50 -27.37 4.03
CA TRP A 267 1.57 -28.57 4.85
C TRP A 267 2.62 -29.52 4.28
N LYS A 268 3.65 -29.84 5.08
CA LYS A 268 4.67 -30.81 4.70
C LYS A 268 4.22 -32.21 5.13
N ARG A 269 3.83 -33.03 4.15
CA ARG A 269 3.33 -34.39 4.39
C ARG A 269 4.36 -35.31 5.03
N GLU A 270 5.66 -35.16 4.73
CA GLU A 270 6.68 -36.04 5.33
C GLU A 270 6.85 -35.83 6.84
N SER A 271 6.66 -34.59 7.32
CA SER A 271 6.84 -34.23 8.73
C SER A 271 5.53 -34.01 9.47
N ASN A 272 4.37 -34.14 8.80
CA ASN A 272 3.05 -33.80 9.33
C ASN A 272 3.04 -32.48 10.11
N GLN A 273 3.65 -31.44 9.52
CA GLN A 273 3.76 -30.13 10.14
C GLN A 273 3.55 -29.03 9.10
N LYS A 274 2.95 -27.91 9.53
CA LYS A 274 2.86 -26.69 8.74
C LYS A 274 4.26 -26.06 8.64
N ALA A 275 4.72 -25.83 7.41
CA ALA A 275 6.02 -25.26 7.12
C ALA A 275 5.87 -23.88 6.46
N LYS A 276 6.87 -23.02 6.67
CA LYS A 276 6.95 -21.68 6.08
C LYS A 276 8.10 -21.61 5.07
N ILE A 277 7.81 -21.12 3.87
CA ILE A 277 8.81 -20.83 2.82
C ILE A 277 9.50 -19.50 3.18
N LEU A 278 10.77 -19.61 3.58
CA LEU A 278 11.62 -18.48 3.96
C LEU A 278 12.44 -17.92 2.78
N ARG A 279 12.26 -18.45 1.57
CA ARG A 279 12.97 -18.01 0.37
C ARG A 279 12.71 -16.52 0.10
N LYS A 280 13.75 -15.80 -0.33
CA LYS A 280 13.65 -14.43 -0.82
C LYS A 280 12.81 -14.40 -2.10
N VAL A 281 11.82 -13.51 -2.13
CA VAL A 281 11.09 -13.17 -3.36
C VAL A 281 11.04 -11.65 -3.46
N ASP A 282 11.72 -11.11 -4.46
CA ASP A 282 11.76 -9.67 -4.70
C ASP A 282 10.44 -9.19 -5.30
N TYR A 283 9.97 -8.04 -4.84
CA TYR A 283 8.81 -7.35 -5.38
C TYR A 283 9.14 -5.87 -5.59
N PRO A 284 8.66 -5.27 -6.69
CA PRO A 284 8.89 -3.87 -6.97
C PRO A 284 7.91 -2.99 -6.18
N LEU A 285 8.25 -1.71 -6.04
CA LEU A 285 7.34 -0.70 -5.47
C LEU A 285 6.26 -0.29 -6.47
N GLU A 286 6.60 -0.27 -7.76
CA GLU A 286 5.69 -0.08 -8.88
C GLU A 286 5.57 -1.41 -9.65
N LEU A 287 4.37 -1.95 -9.77
CA LEU A 287 4.08 -3.23 -10.41
C LEU A 287 3.33 -3.01 -11.72
N ASP A 288 3.92 -3.45 -12.83
CA ASP A 288 3.23 -3.59 -14.11
C ASP A 288 2.67 -5.01 -14.27
N ILE A 289 1.35 -5.12 -14.46
CA ILE A 289 0.64 -6.40 -14.64
C ILE A 289 0.22 -6.69 -16.09
N TYR A 290 0.60 -5.84 -17.05
CA TYR A 290 0.18 -5.94 -18.45
C TYR A 290 0.42 -7.29 -19.10
N ASP A 291 1.56 -7.91 -18.80
CA ASP A 291 1.93 -9.20 -19.37
C ASP A 291 1.04 -10.35 -18.88
N LEU A 292 0.31 -10.14 -17.77
CA LEU A 292 -0.61 -11.09 -17.16
C LEU A 292 -2.06 -10.90 -17.62
N CYS A 293 -2.35 -9.79 -18.30
CA CYS A 293 -3.68 -9.45 -18.80
C CYS A 293 -4.07 -10.24 -20.05
N SER A 294 -5.37 -10.35 -20.32
CA SER A 294 -5.94 -10.85 -21.57
C SER A 294 -5.67 -9.89 -22.72
N ASP A 295 -5.64 -10.37 -23.96
CA ASP A 295 -5.38 -9.52 -25.12
C ASP A 295 -6.46 -8.44 -25.30
N GLU A 296 -7.71 -8.73 -24.91
CA GLU A 296 -8.81 -7.76 -24.90
C GLU A 296 -8.56 -6.61 -23.92
N LEU A 297 -8.11 -6.93 -22.70
CA LEU A 297 -7.78 -5.92 -21.71
C LEU A 297 -6.54 -5.13 -22.12
N ARG A 298 -5.52 -5.78 -22.68
CA ARG A 298 -4.30 -5.11 -23.15
C ARG A 298 -4.60 -4.05 -24.21
N GLN A 299 -5.52 -4.32 -25.14
CA GLN A 299 -5.96 -3.32 -26.13
C GLN A 299 -6.62 -2.10 -25.48
N LYS A 300 -7.39 -2.29 -24.39
CA LYS A 300 -7.98 -1.19 -23.63
C LYS A 300 -6.93 -0.38 -22.87
N LEU A 301 -5.94 -1.06 -22.28
CA LEU A 301 -4.85 -0.42 -21.53
C LEU A 301 -3.84 0.32 -22.43
N ASP A 302 -3.69 -0.09 -23.68
CA ASP A 302 -2.72 0.49 -24.62
C ASP A 302 -2.96 1.98 -24.90
N GLY A 303 -4.22 2.44 -24.89
CA GLY A 303 -4.55 3.85 -25.08
C GLY A 303 -3.98 4.72 -23.95
N PRO A 304 -4.43 4.53 -22.69
CA PRO A 304 -3.92 5.25 -21.52
C PRO A 304 -2.41 5.11 -21.34
N ARG A 305 -1.84 3.93 -21.58
CA ARG A 305 -0.38 3.70 -21.47
C ARG A 305 0.44 4.52 -22.46
N LYS A 306 -0.06 4.73 -23.68
CA LYS A 306 0.63 5.57 -24.68
C LYS A 306 0.67 7.03 -24.22
N ILE A 307 -0.42 7.52 -23.64
CA ILE A 307 -0.50 8.88 -23.08
C ILE A 307 0.51 9.04 -21.94
N LEU A 308 0.52 8.10 -20.98
CA LEU A 308 1.45 8.12 -19.85
C LEU A 308 2.92 8.07 -20.32
N ARG A 309 3.25 7.25 -21.33
CA ARG A 309 4.60 7.20 -21.92
C ARG A 309 4.99 8.51 -22.60
N GLU A 310 4.07 9.15 -23.29
CA GLU A 310 4.31 10.45 -23.93
C GLU A 310 4.51 11.57 -22.90
N GLU A 311 3.74 11.56 -21.81
CA GLU A 311 3.88 12.49 -20.69
C GLU A 311 5.19 12.28 -19.94
N ALA A 312 5.55 11.03 -19.64
CA ALA A 312 6.84 10.69 -19.05
C ALA A 312 8.00 11.15 -19.94
N ARG A 313 7.88 10.99 -21.27
CA ARG A 313 8.87 11.49 -22.23
C ARG A 313 8.95 13.03 -22.19
N LYS A 314 7.82 13.73 -22.17
CA LYS A 314 7.77 15.20 -22.05
C LYS A 314 8.35 15.69 -20.72
N ALA A 315 8.10 15.00 -19.61
CA ALA A 315 8.65 15.32 -18.29
C ALA A 315 10.17 15.07 -18.21
N GLY A 316 10.65 13.96 -18.79
CA GLY A 316 12.08 13.66 -18.91
C GLY A 316 12.85 14.68 -19.77
N LEU A 317 12.25 15.15 -20.87
CA LEU A 317 12.84 16.23 -21.67
C LEU A 317 12.85 17.59 -20.94
N LYS A 318 11.92 17.85 -20.01
CA LYS A 318 11.94 19.07 -19.18
C LYS A 318 13.00 19.01 -18.08
N LYS A 319 13.20 17.85 -17.41
CA LYS A 319 14.28 17.67 -16.43
C LYS A 319 15.68 17.89 -17.03
N ASN A 320 15.88 17.50 -18.30
CA ASN A 320 17.14 17.72 -19.02
C ASN A 320 17.34 19.15 -19.55
N LYS A 321 16.31 20.00 -19.56
CA LYS A 321 16.44 21.42 -19.98
C LYS A 321 16.81 22.36 -18.83
N THR A 322 16.78 21.91 -17.57
CA THR A 322 17.10 22.71 -16.38
C THR A 322 18.54 22.55 -15.87
N SER A 323 19.41 21.81 -16.57
CA SER A 323 20.80 21.59 -16.11
C SER A 323 21.91 22.03 -17.06
N ASP A 324 21.63 22.79 -18.12
CA ASP A 324 22.72 23.47 -18.84
C ASP A 324 22.23 24.64 -19.71
N SER A 325 22.51 25.88 -19.28
CA SER A 325 22.75 27.06 -20.13
C SER A 325 22.77 28.33 -19.28
N LYS A 326 23.96 28.71 -18.82
CA LYS A 326 24.28 30.13 -18.61
C LYS A 326 24.89 30.70 -19.90
N GLU A 327 24.27 31.78 -20.35
CA GLU A 327 24.79 32.86 -21.20
C GLU A 327 25.16 32.56 -22.67
N LYS A 328 24.30 33.03 -23.58
CA LYS A 328 24.59 34.24 -24.38
C LYS A 328 23.35 34.75 -25.13
N ASP A 329 23.09 36.05 -24.97
CA ASP A 329 22.13 36.87 -25.71
C ASP A 329 22.40 36.89 -27.22
N VAL A 330 21.34 36.96 -28.05
CA VAL A 330 21.07 38.02 -29.08
C VAL A 330 19.57 37.99 -29.46
N GLU A 331 19.06 39.20 -29.71
CA GLU A 331 17.70 39.71 -29.98
C GLU A 331 16.80 39.08 -31.08
N MET A 332 15.53 39.48 -30.93
CA MET A 332 14.28 39.30 -31.68
C MET A 332 14.29 39.70 -33.17
N THR A 333 13.43 39.07 -33.99
CA THR A 333 12.28 39.72 -34.69
C THR A 333 11.38 38.73 -35.45
N ASP A 334 10.09 38.78 -35.11
CA ASP A 334 8.85 38.90 -35.91
C ASP A 334 8.33 37.85 -36.95
N ALA A 335 7.02 37.62 -36.79
CA ALA A 335 5.93 37.22 -37.69
C ALA A 335 6.05 36.04 -38.69
N GLY A 336 5.10 35.10 -38.55
CA GLY A 336 4.72 34.16 -39.61
C GLY A 336 3.61 33.19 -39.18
N SER A 337 2.35 33.61 -39.36
CA SER A 337 1.13 32.81 -39.17
C SER A 337 1.12 31.49 -39.96
N SER A 338 0.61 30.42 -39.35
CA SER A 338 -0.18 29.41 -40.05
C SER A 338 -1.02 28.61 -39.05
N ALA A 339 -2.31 28.92 -39.01
CA ALA A 339 -3.33 28.05 -38.47
C ALA A 339 -3.31 26.69 -39.20
N GLY A 340 -3.54 25.62 -38.44
CA GLY A 340 -3.61 24.24 -38.93
C GLY A 340 -4.42 23.44 -37.92
N ASP A 341 -5.72 23.67 -37.98
CA ASP A 341 -6.79 23.00 -37.28
C ASP A 341 -6.72 21.48 -37.49
N THR A 342 -6.64 20.71 -36.41
CA THR A 342 -7.07 19.30 -36.40
C THR A 342 -7.73 18.98 -35.07
N SER A 343 -8.90 19.58 -34.85
CA SER A 343 -9.94 18.93 -34.05
C SER A 343 -10.41 17.67 -34.80
N MET A 344 -9.89 16.50 -34.43
CA MET A 344 -10.65 15.25 -34.60
C MET A 344 -11.11 14.79 -33.23
N ALA A 345 -12.35 15.17 -32.94
CA ALA A 345 -13.18 14.54 -31.95
C ALA A 345 -13.32 13.05 -32.26
N LEU A 346 -12.99 12.21 -31.28
CA LEU A 346 -13.70 10.97 -31.07
C LEU A 346 -14.45 11.12 -29.76
N GLY A 347 -15.74 11.45 -29.90
CA GLY A 347 -16.69 11.41 -28.81
C GLY A 347 -16.86 9.99 -28.32
N ALA A 348 -16.81 9.85 -27.00
CA ALA A 348 -17.58 8.87 -26.27
C ALA A 348 -18.03 9.57 -24.99
N GLU A 349 -19.26 10.07 -24.99
CA GLU A 349 -20.01 10.26 -23.76
C GLU A 349 -20.14 8.88 -23.11
N GLY A 350 -19.32 8.64 -22.10
CA GLY A 350 -19.29 7.45 -21.27
C GLY A 350 -18.78 7.88 -19.90
N SER A 351 -19.36 7.32 -18.85
CA SER A 351 -19.05 7.55 -17.44
C SER A 351 -17.58 7.87 -17.15
N LYS A 352 -17.34 8.81 -16.22
CA LYS A 352 -16.02 9.10 -15.61
C LYS A 352 -15.48 7.86 -14.88
N GLU A 353 -15.06 6.84 -15.63
CA GLU A 353 -14.31 5.70 -15.12
C GLU A 353 -12.82 6.05 -15.22
N THR A 354 -12.13 5.95 -14.08
CA THR A 354 -10.69 6.13 -13.96
C THR A 354 -9.99 5.31 -15.04
N GLN A 355 -9.25 5.96 -15.95
CA GLN A 355 -8.59 5.27 -17.05
C GLN A 355 -7.41 4.46 -16.51
N LEU A 356 -7.65 3.18 -16.21
CA LEU A 356 -6.63 2.28 -15.67
C LEU A 356 -5.50 2.08 -16.68
N THR A 357 -4.26 2.34 -16.27
CA THR A 357 -3.08 1.98 -17.06
C THR A 357 -2.58 0.58 -16.74
N GLY A 358 -3.03 -0.05 -15.65
CA GLY A 358 -2.52 -1.36 -15.20
C GLY A 358 -1.12 -1.29 -14.61
N VAL A 359 -0.69 -0.11 -14.17
CA VAL A 359 0.49 0.11 -13.34
C VAL A 359 0.00 0.41 -11.92
N TYR A 360 0.57 -0.28 -10.94
CA TYR A 360 0.14 -0.22 -9.56
C TYR A 360 1.28 0.19 -8.63
N ASP A 361 1.01 1.11 -7.70
CA ASP A 361 1.92 1.52 -6.65
C ASP A 361 1.63 0.77 -5.35
N LEU A 362 2.68 0.29 -4.70
CA LEU A 362 2.60 -0.41 -3.42
C LEU A 362 2.19 0.56 -2.31
N VAL A 363 1.07 0.27 -1.64
CA VAL A 363 0.52 1.10 -0.55
C VAL A 363 0.60 0.42 0.81
N ALA A 364 0.50 -0.91 0.87
CA ALA A 364 0.66 -1.64 2.12
C ALA A 364 1.34 -3.00 1.95
N VAL A 365 2.11 -3.40 2.95
CA VAL A 365 2.79 -4.68 3.05
C VAL A 365 2.42 -5.33 4.38
N LEU A 366 1.98 -6.59 4.34
CA LEU A 366 1.81 -7.41 5.52
C LEU A 366 2.98 -8.39 5.59
N THR A 367 3.65 -8.43 6.74
CA THR A 367 4.80 -9.31 6.98
C THR A 367 4.56 -10.24 8.15
N HIS A 368 5.17 -11.43 8.09
CA HIS A 368 5.21 -12.37 9.19
C HIS A 368 6.66 -12.61 9.60
N LYS A 369 6.99 -12.29 10.86
CA LYS A 369 8.28 -12.54 11.51
C LYS A 369 8.22 -13.86 12.28
N GLY A 370 9.12 -14.78 11.97
CA GLY A 370 9.22 -16.08 12.64
C GLY A 370 9.48 -17.22 11.66
N ARG A 371 10.09 -18.31 12.16
CA ARG A 371 10.35 -19.53 11.36
C ARG A 371 9.17 -20.49 11.35
N SER A 372 8.43 -20.52 12.45
CA SER A 372 7.25 -21.38 12.59
C SER A 372 6.09 -20.86 11.75
N ALA A 373 5.17 -21.75 11.41
CA ALA A 373 3.90 -21.38 10.79
C ALA A 373 2.77 -21.22 11.83
N ASP A 374 2.95 -21.76 13.03
CA ASP A 374 1.98 -21.72 14.13
C ASP A 374 2.36 -20.69 15.21
N SER A 375 3.51 -20.03 15.04
CA SER A 375 3.95 -18.94 15.90
C SER A 375 4.76 -17.92 15.12
N GLY A 376 4.73 -16.68 15.60
CA GLY A 376 5.49 -15.59 15.05
C GLY A 376 4.86 -14.25 15.39
N HIS A 377 5.11 -13.25 14.57
CA HIS A 377 4.61 -11.91 14.80
C HIS A 377 4.27 -11.23 13.47
N TYR A 378 3.07 -10.71 13.35
CA TYR A 378 2.64 -10.01 12.15
C TYR A 378 2.83 -8.51 12.32
N VAL A 379 3.34 -7.86 11.27
CA VAL A 379 3.60 -6.43 11.24
C VAL A 379 3.08 -5.88 9.91
N ALA A 380 2.35 -4.78 9.98
CA ALA A 380 1.89 -4.05 8.80
C ALA A 380 2.81 -2.87 8.50
N TRP A 381 3.00 -2.57 7.23
CA TRP A 381 3.79 -1.44 6.74
C TRP A 381 2.91 -0.71 5.75
N VAL A 382 2.60 0.56 6.00
CA VAL A 382 1.66 1.33 5.18
C VAL A 382 2.32 2.62 4.73
N LYS A 383 2.16 2.94 3.45
CA LYS A 383 2.57 4.20 2.85
C LYS A 383 1.52 5.26 3.16
N GLN A 384 1.95 6.35 3.78
CA GLN A 384 1.09 7.50 4.07
C GLN A 384 0.99 8.44 2.87
N GLU A 385 0.03 9.37 2.90
CA GLU A 385 -0.19 10.37 1.85
C GLU A 385 1.03 11.28 1.62
N ASN A 386 1.86 11.49 2.65
CA ASN A 386 3.11 12.24 2.53
C ASN A 386 4.27 11.45 1.89
N GLY A 387 4.00 10.22 1.42
CA GLY A 387 4.98 9.32 0.81
C GLY A 387 5.88 8.58 1.79
N LYS A 388 5.80 8.85 3.10
CA LYS A 388 6.56 8.14 4.13
C LYS A 388 5.93 6.79 4.44
N TRP A 389 6.75 5.82 4.79
CA TRP A 389 6.30 4.51 5.25
C TRP A 389 6.20 4.49 6.76
N ILE A 390 5.13 3.90 7.28
CA ILE A 390 4.95 3.66 8.71
C ILE A 390 4.85 2.15 8.94
N GLN A 391 5.69 1.65 9.84
CA GLN A 391 5.59 0.30 10.39
C GLN A 391 4.65 0.31 11.59
N PHE A 392 3.55 -0.43 11.48
CA PHE A 392 2.60 -0.70 12.55
C PHE A 392 2.94 -2.04 13.20
N ASP A 393 3.78 -1.95 14.23
CA ASP A 393 4.08 -3.05 15.14
C ASP A 393 3.17 -2.91 16.37
N ASP A 394 1.95 -3.46 16.27
CA ASP A 394 0.87 -3.31 17.26
C ASP A 394 0.67 -1.84 17.68
N ASP A 395 1.00 -1.47 18.91
CA ASP A 395 0.79 -0.16 19.53
C ASP A 395 1.91 0.84 19.22
N ASN A 396 2.98 0.42 18.55
CA ASN A 396 4.19 1.23 18.38
C ASN A 396 4.47 1.59 16.90
N PRO A 397 3.75 2.58 16.32
CA PRO A 397 3.98 3.03 14.96
C PRO A 397 5.37 3.69 14.83
N THR A 398 6.14 3.30 13.83
CA THR A 398 7.47 3.88 13.57
C THR A 398 7.65 4.26 12.11
N THR A 399 8.26 5.41 11.84
CA THR A 399 8.56 5.84 10.46
C THR A 399 9.72 5.03 9.89
N GLN A 400 9.60 4.63 8.63
CA GLN A 400 10.55 3.80 7.90
C GLN A 400 10.87 4.43 6.54
N ARG A 401 12.02 4.03 5.99
CA ARG A 401 12.42 4.44 4.64
C ARG A 401 11.91 3.43 3.62
N GLU A 402 11.68 3.90 2.40
CA GLU A 402 11.24 3.07 1.29
C GLU A 402 12.23 1.94 0.96
N GLU A 403 13.54 2.18 1.11
CA GLU A 403 14.57 1.15 0.97
C GLU A 403 14.37 -0.02 1.94
N ASP A 404 13.87 0.24 3.14
CA ASP A 404 13.68 -0.77 4.17
C ASP A 404 12.47 -1.67 3.84
N ILE A 405 11.51 -1.18 3.03
CA ILE A 405 10.37 -1.96 2.52
C ILE A 405 10.84 -3.00 1.51
N THR A 406 11.71 -2.63 0.57
CA THR A 406 12.24 -3.59 -0.42
C THR A 406 13.05 -4.71 0.22
N LYS A 407 13.65 -4.48 1.40
CA LYS A 407 14.37 -5.50 2.19
C LYS A 407 13.44 -6.55 2.82
N LEU A 408 12.13 -6.31 2.86
CA LEU A 408 11.13 -7.26 3.39
C LEU A 408 10.84 -8.43 2.43
N SER A 409 11.56 -8.51 1.30
CA SER A 409 11.54 -9.62 0.32
C SER A 409 11.85 -11.01 0.93
N GLY A 410 12.47 -11.04 2.11
CA GLY A 410 12.82 -12.27 2.83
C GLY A 410 14.20 -12.85 2.46
N GLY A 411 14.49 -14.07 2.93
CA GLY A 411 15.69 -14.85 2.60
C GLY A 411 17.00 -14.46 3.27
N GLY A 412 16.95 -13.93 4.49
CA GLY A 412 18.13 -13.77 5.37
C GLY A 412 17.87 -14.26 6.80
N ASP A 413 18.78 -13.98 7.73
CA ASP A 413 18.60 -14.21 9.18
C ASP A 413 17.40 -13.42 9.76
N TRP A 414 16.97 -12.39 9.03
CA TRP A 414 15.71 -11.70 9.22
C TRP A 414 14.56 -12.64 8.88
N HIS A 415 13.96 -13.28 9.89
CA HIS A 415 12.81 -14.19 9.74
C HIS A 415 11.50 -13.51 9.30
N MET A 416 11.60 -12.33 8.70
CA MET A 416 10.50 -11.54 8.20
C MET A 416 10.25 -11.88 6.74
N ALA A 417 9.05 -12.35 6.44
CA ALA A 417 8.64 -12.68 5.10
C ALA A 417 7.36 -11.92 4.78
N CYS A 418 7.35 -11.22 3.63
CA CYS A 418 6.13 -10.64 3.10
C CYS A 418 5.09 -11.73 2.83
N THR A 419 3.88 -11.56 3.35
CA THR A 419 2.75 -12.48 3.18
C THR A 419 1.67 -11.88 2.29
N ARG A 420 1.51 -10.54 2.29
CA ARG A 420 0.55 -9.85 1.43
C ARG A 420 1.07 -8.47 0.98
N LEU A 421 0.72 -8.11 -0.25
CA LEU A 421 0.84 -6.75 -0.79
C LEU A 421 -0.55 -6.20 -1.09
N VAL A 422 -0.73 -4.91 -0.85
CA VAL A 422 -1.88 -4.12 -1.31
C VAL A 422 -1.30 -3.03 -2.19
N LEU A 423 -1.80 -2.92 -3.41
CA LEU A 423 -1.35 -1.92 -4.38
C LEU A 423 -2.55 -1.10 -4.88
N SER A 424 -2.35 0.20 -5.07
CA SER A 424 -3.32 1.11 -5.70
C SER A 424 -2.89 1.44 -7.13
N PRO A 425 -3.77 1.96 -8.00
CA PRO A 425 -3.35 2.39 -9.34
C PRO A 425 -2.38 3.56 -9.21
N SER A 426 -1.40 3.66 -10.10
CA SER A 426 -0.35 4.67 -9.99
C SER A 426 -0.89 6.09 -10.23
N GLU A 427 -0.36 7.07 -9.48
CA GLU A 427 -0.78 8.48 -9.51
C GLU A 427 -0.54 9.21 -10.85
N ASN A 428 0.21 8.59 -11.78
CA ASN A 428 0.33 9.07 -13.16
C ASN A 428 -0.94 8.80 -14.01
N ASP A 429 -1.95 8.10 -13.46
CA ASP A 429 -3.32 8.13 -13.98
C ASP A 429 -3.94 9.48 -13.57
N SER A 430 -3.89 10.44 -14.49
CA SER A 430 -4.04 11.89 -14.37
C SER A 430 -5.33 12.46 -13.72
N ASP A 431 -6.17 11.65 -13.08
CA ASP A 431 -7.41 12.09 -12.40
C ASP A 431 -7.59 11.55 -10.96
N SER A 432 -6.71 10.65 -10.47
CA SER A 432 -6.85 10.06 -9.13
C SER A 432 -6.52 11.04 -8.00
N PHE A 433 -5.63 12.01 -8.24
CA PHE A 433 -5.19 12.99 -7.25
C PHE A 433 -6.24 14.07 -6.96
N ILE A 434 -7.04 14.47 -7.96
CA ILE A 434 -8.09 15.49 -7.78
C ILE A 434 -9.29 14.91 -7.01
N CYS A 435 -9.62 13.63 -7.21
CA CYS A 435 -10.67 12.96 -6.43
C CYS A 435 -10.29 12.78 -4.95
N ARG A 436 -9.02 12.47 -4.64
CA ARG A 436 -8.56 12.37 -3.24
C ARG A 436 -8.60 13.73 -2.51
N ILE A 437 -8.28 14.83 -3.19
CA ILE A 437 -8.32 16.18 -2.58
C ILE A 437 -9.75 16.72 -2.45
N SER A 438 -10.64 16.39 -3.38
CA SER A 438 -12.02 16.90 -3.40
C SER A 438 -12.88 16.33 -2.27
N SER A 439 -12.67 15.07 -1.87
CA SER A 439 -13.53 14.40 -0.88
C SER A 439 -13.27 14.82 0.57
N TYR A 440 -12.13 15.47 0.86
CA TYR A 440 -11.75 15.89 2.22
C TYR A 440 -11.85 17.40 2.47
N ARG A 441 -12.18 18.22 1.45
CA ARG A 441 -12.38 19.68 1.60
C ARG A 441 -13.83 20.11 1.84
N THR A 442 -14.76 19.15 1.88
CA THR A 442 -16.15 19.37 2.27
C THR A 442 -16.51 18.49 3.45
N SER A 443 -16.05 18.87 4.64
CA SER A 443 -16.58 18.44 5.94
C SER A 443 -16.33 19.54 6.94
#